data_AF-A0A7X9C4X4-F1
#
_entry.id   AF-A0A7X9C4X4-F1
#
_cell.length_a   1.000
_cell.length_b   1.000
_cell.length_c   1.000
_cell.angle_alpha   90.00
_cell.angle_beta   90.00
_cell.angle_gamma   90.00
#
_symmetry.space_group_name_H-M   'P 1'
#
loop_
_entity.id
_entity.type
_entity.pdbx_description
1 polymer ?
#
loop_
_entity_poly.entity_id
_entity_poly.type
_entity_poly.pdbx_seq_one_letter_code
_entity_poly.pdbx_strand_id
1 'polypeptide(L)'
;MSASTLDNIEAIAMDMWEPFAQAVKESCPNVAIVYDFFHIVSNYNKVIDQVRRQEYRRACADDKNVIKGSRWLLLKNPENLKKRDKPRLDALLATNESLAKVYILKDELKNIWKQTNRLSMENGLDIWCNLALDAHLSPLTRFVRMLQRHKDGILNHAKYPIHTSKLEGINNKIKVWKREAYGFHDLEYFSLKIKQRCPGRKKSTN
;
A
#
# COMPACT_ATOMS: atom_id res chain seq x y z
N MET A 1 -16.66 -20.97 -11.63
CA MET A 1 -16.49 -20.21 -12.89
C MET A 1 -16.31 -21.22 -14.01
N SER A 2 -16.86 -20.99 -15.20
CA SER A 2 -16.57 -21.88 -16.34
C SER A 2 -15.12 -21.68 -16.78
N ALA A 3 -14.47 -22.72 -17.34
CA ALA A 3 -13.13 -22.62 -17.90
C ALA A 3 -13.03 -21.44 -18.91
N SER A 4 -14.09 -21.24 -19.71
CA SER A 4 -14.21 -20.12 -20.67
C SER A 4 -14.19 -18.71 -20.05
N THR A 5 -14.48 -18.55 -18.76
CA THR A 5 -14.41 -17.24 -18.10
C THR A 5 -12.98 -16.91 -17.69
N LEU A 6 -12.19 -17.92 -17.31
CA LEU A 6 -10.81 -17.73 -16.82
C LEU A 6 -9.86 -17.36 -17.96
N ASP A 7 -10.07 -17.91 -19.16
CA ASP A 7 -9.25 -17.63 -20.34
C ASP A 7 -9.33 -16.18 -20.82
N ASN A 8 -10.39 -15.45 -20.44
CA ASN A 8 -10.59 -14.04 -20.80
C ASN A 8 -10.02 -13.06 -19.77
N ILE A 9 -9.39 -13.54 -18.69
CA ILE A 9 -8.81 -12.68 -17.67
C ILE A 9 -7.38 -12.31 -18.07
N GLU A 10 -7.15 -11.04 -18.36
CA GLU A 10 -5.82 -10.54 -18.75
C GLU A 10 -4.94 -10.19 -17.54
N ALA A 11 -5.54 -9.71 -16.45
CA ALA A 11 -4.82 -9.27 -15.26
C ALA A 11 -5.65 -9.42 -13.98
N ILE A 12 -4.99 -9.72 -12.86
CA ILE A 12 -5.59 -9.84 -11.53
C ILE A 12 -4.81 -8.95 -10.55
N ALA A 13 -5.54 -8.05 -9.87
CA ALA A 13 -4.97 -7.28 -8.78
C ALA A 13 -5.10 -8.02 -7.44
N MET A 14 -4.02 -8.08 -6.67
CA MET A 14 -3.98 -8.78 -5.39
C MET A 14 -2.93 -8.21 -4.43
N ASP A 15 -2.99 -8.66 -3.18
CA ASP A 15 -1.96 -8.46 -2.16
C ASP A 15 -0.68 -9.23 -2.53
N MET A 16 0.46 -8.80 -1.97
CA MET A 16 1.76 -9.48 -2.14
C MET A 16 1.92 -10.75 -1.29
N TRP A 17 0.83 -11.49 -1.04
CA TRP A 17 0.89 -12.74 -0.29
C TRP A 17 1.16 -13.91 -1.23
N GLU A 18 2.29 -14.60 -1.03
CA GLU A 18 2.78 -15.66 -1.92
C GLU A 18 1.74 -16.75 -2.23
N PRO A 19 0.95 -17.26 -1.26
CA PRO A 19 -0.07 -18.27 -1.54
C PRO A 19 -1.15 -17.81 -2.53
N PHE A 20 -1.51 -16.52 -2.56
CA PHE A 20 -2.43 -16.00 -3.58
C PHE A 20 -1.79 -15.96 -4.96
N ALA A 21 -0.53 -15.53 -5.05
CA ALA A 21 0.20 -15.52 -6.31
C ALA A 21 0.36 -16.94 -6.86
N GLN A 22 0.63 -17.92 -6.01
CA GLN A 22 0.74 -19.32 -6.39
C GLN A 22 -0.60 -19.88 -6.88
N ALA A 23 -1.69 -19.69 -6.13
CA ALA A 23 -3.01 -20.18 -6.52
C ALA A 23 -3.48 -19.59 -7.87
N VAL A 24 -3.15 -18.32 -8.13
CA VAL A 24 -3.46 -17.69 -9.42
C VAL A 24 -2.61 -18.23 -10.55
N LYS A 25 -1.32 -18.48 -10.35
CA LYS A 25 -0.47 -19.11 -11.38
C LYS A 25 -0.92 -20.53 -11.72
N GLU A 26 -1.40 -21.29 -10.73
CA GLU A 26 -1.93 -22.64 -10.93
C GLU A 26 -3.25 -22.63 -11.71
N SER A 27 -4.13 -21.66 -11.43
CA SER A 27 -5.46 -21.58 -12.06
C SER A 27 -5.48 -20.83 -13.40
N CYS A 28 -4.60 -19.85 -13.56
CA CYS A 28 -4.55 -18.91 -14.69
C CYS A 28 -3.08 -18.57 -15.03
N PRO A 29 -2.31 -19.47 -15.66
CA PRO A 29 -0.86 -19.31 -15.83
C PRO A 29 -0.45 -18.10 -16.68
N ASN A 30 -1.33 -17.64 -17.59
CA ASN A 30 -1.05 -16.54 -18.51
C ASN A 30 -1.49 -15.16 -18.00
N VAL A 31 -2.06 -15.07 -16.80
CA VAL A 31 -2.61 -13.82 -16.27
C VAL A 31 -1.52 -12.92 -15.69
N ALA A 32 -1.60 -11.62 -15.95
CA ALA A 32 -0.71 -10.66 -15.31
C ALA A 32 -1.13 -10.43 -13.86
N ILE A 33 -0.26 -10.77 -12.91
CA ILE A 33 -0.46 -10.40 -11.50
C ILE A 33 -0.08 -8.94 -11.32
N VAL A 34 -0.98 -8.13 -10.76
CA VAL A 34 -0.76 -6.72 -10.44
C VAL A 34 -0.79 -6.57 -8.93
N TYR A 35 0.31 -6.14 -8.32
CA TYR A 35 0.31 -5.89 -6.88
C TYR A 35 -0.33 -4.56 -6.54
N ASP A 36 -1.24 -4.60 -5.58
CA ASP A 36 -1.99 -3.42 -5.17
C ASP A 36 -1.10 -2.37 -4.49
N PHE A 37 -1.17 -1.15 -5.03
CA PHE A 37 -0.47 0.02 -4.51
C PHE A 37 -0.81 0.34 -3.05
N PHE A 38 -2.04 0.08 -2.61
CA PHE A 38 -2.41 0.33 -1.21
C PHE A 38 -1.56 -0.51 -0.24
N HIS A 39 -1.27 -1.78 -0.57
CA HIS A 39 -0.43 -2.63 0.28
C HIS A 39 1.04 -2.18 0.27
N ILE A 40 1.53 -1.67 -0.87
CA ILE A 40 2.87 -1.07 -0.96
C ILE A 40 2.98 0.15 -0.03
N VAL A 41 2.03 1.10 -0.12
CA VAL A 41 1.99 2.29 0.74
C VAL A 41 1.80 1.91 2.21
N SER A 42 0.94 0.94 2.50
CA SER A 42 0.73 0.42 3.86
C SER A 42 2.02 -0.17 4.45
N ASN A 43 2.77 -0.94 3.67
CA ASN A 43 4.07 -1.46 4.08
C ASN A 43 5.11 -0.34 4.25
N TYR A 44 5.11 0.66 3.39
CA TYR A 44 5.99 1.83 3.53
C TYR A 44 5.67 2.66 4.79
N ASN A 45 4.39 2.80 5.15
CA ASN A 45 4.00 3.45 6.40
C ASN A 45 4.58 2.74 7.65
N LYS A 46 4.79 1.43 7.59
CA LYS A 46 5.47 0.67 8.65
C LYS A 46 6.97 1.03 8.71
N VAL A 47 7.61 1.28 7.57
CA VAL A 47 9.00 1.76 7.49
C VAL A 47 9.14 3.09 8.20
N ILE A 48 8.28 4.07 7.88
CA ILE A 48 8.29 5.39 8.53
C ILE A 48 8.13 5.25 10.04
N ASP A 49 7.17 4.46 10.51
CA ASP A 49 6.96 4.30 11.94
C ASP A 49 8.14 3.60 12.63
N GLN A 50 8.79 2.65 11.95
CA GLN A 50 9.96 2.00 12.51
C GLN A 50 11.13 2.97 12.64
N VAL A 51 11.41 3.78 11.62
CA VAL A 51 12.46 4.81 11.67
C VAL A 51 12.15 5.82 12.76
N ARG A 52 10.91 6.32 12.83
CA ARG A 52 10.46 7.22 13.91
C ARG A 52 10.69 6.64 15.30
N ARG A 53 10.42 5.34 15.52
CA ARG A 53 10.69 4.67 16.80
C ARG A 53 12.18 4.55 17.09
N GLN A 54 13.01 4.28 16.08
CA GLN A 54 14.46 4.20 16.22
C GLN A 54 15.05 5.56 16.60
N GLU A 55 14.64 6.62 15.88
CA GLU A 55 15.07 7.99 16.15
C GLU A 55 14.61 8.48 17.53
N TYR A 56 13.36 8.19 17.91
CA TYR A 56 12.87 8.51 19.27
C TYR A 56 13.70 7.84 20.38
N ARG A 57 14.19 6.61 20.16
CA ARG A 57 15.01 5.91 21.16
C ARG A 57 16.42 6.48 21.27
N ARG A 58 16.97 7.00 20.16
CA ARG A 58 18.32 7.59 20.08
C ARG A 58 18.36 9.06 20.55
N ALA A 59 17.24 9.77 20.41
CA ALA A 59 17.11 11.18 20.75
C ALA A 59 17.39 11.48 22.23
N CYS A 60 17.95 12.68 22.49
CA CYS A 60 18.06 13.24 23.83
C CYS A 60 16.67 13.65 24.37
N ALA A 61 16.59 14.14 25.61
CA ALA A 61 15.31 14.48 26.25
C ALA A 61 14.52 15.54 25.45
N ASP A 62 15.20 16.56 24.93
CA ASP A 62 14.57 17.66 24.20
C ASP A 62 14.07 17.21 22.82
N ASP A 63 14.88 16.47 22.06
CA ASP A 63 14.52 15.93 20.74
C ASP A 63 13.37 14.93 20.79
N LYS A 64 13.23 14.19 21.89
CA LYS A 64 12.10 13.28 22.11
C LYS A 64 10.77 14.02 22.09
N ASN A 65 10.70 15.26 22.57
CA ASN A 65 9.46 16.03 22.58
C ASN A 65 9.01 16.38 21.15
N VAL A 66 9.96 16.64 20.25
CA VAL A 66 9.68 16.93 18.84
C VAL A 66 9.15 15.70 18.11
N ILE A 67 9.76 14.53 18.34
CA ILE A 67 9.38 13.26 17.71
C ILE A 67 8.09 12.66 18.32
N LYS A 68 7.81 12.92 19.59
CA LYS A 68 6.62 12.38 20.26
C LYS A 68 5.35 12.90 19.59
N GLY A 69 4.43 11.99 19.26
CA GLY A 69 3.16 12.34 18.62
C GLY A 69 3.26 12.76 17.14
N SER A 70 4.43 12.65 16.51
CA SER A 70 4.62 13.05 15.11
C SER A 70 4.12 12.05 14.07
N ARG A 71 3.72 10.84 14.48
CA ARG A 71 3.33 9.75 13.56
C ARG A 71 2.37 10.22 12.47
N TRP A 72 1.28 10.88 12.85
CA TRP A 72 0.26 11.30 11.88
C TRP A 72 0.70 12.47 11.00
N LEU A 73 1.70 13.26 11.42
CA LEU A 73 2.31 14.28 10.57
C LEU A 73 3.07 13.63 9.41
N LEU A 74 3.81 12.56 9.70
CA LEU A 74 4.61 11.84 8.72
C LEU A 74 3.77 10.97 7.77
N LEU A 75 2.67 10.39 8.25
CA LEU A 75 1.86 9.46 7.47
C LEU A 75 0.86 10.17 6.55
N LYS A 76 0.36 11.35 6.92
CA LYS A 76 -0.60 12.10 6.09
C LYS A 76 0.03 12.55 4.78
N ASN A 77 -0.81 12.68 3.76
CA ASN A 77 -0.39 13.37 2.56
C ASN A 77 -0.35 14.89 2.81
N PRO A 78 0.54 15.63 2.12
CA PRO A 78 0.69 17.08 2.29
C PRO A 78 -0.63 17.87 2.18
N GLU A 79 -1.49 17.50 1.23
CA GLU A 79 -2.79 18.14 0.99
C GLU A 79 -3.81 17.93 2.13
N ASN A 80 -3.60 16.91 2.96
CA ASN A 80 -4.47 16.55 4.08
C ASN A 80 -3.93 17.03 5.44
N LEU A 81 -2.80 17.73 5.45
CA LEU A 81 -2.23 18.33 6.66
C LEU A 81 -2.97 19.63 6.98
N LYS A 82 -3.30 19.83 8.27
CA LYS A 82 -3.88 21.09 8.72
C LYS A 82 -2.78 22.17 8.67
N LYS A 83 -3.13 23.40 8.27
CA LYS A 83 -2.18 24.53 8.22
C LYS A 83 -1.40 24.70 9.54
N ARG A 84 -2.07 24.51 10.68
CA ARG A 84 -1.46 24.57 12.02
C ARG A 84 -0.41 23.49 12.31
N ASP A 85 -0.49 22.34 11.63
CA ASP A 85 0.39 21.20 11.85
C ASP A 85 1.68 21.31 11.00
N LYS A 86 1.68 22.19 9.98
CA LYS A 86 2.79 22.36 9.03
C LYS A 86 4.09 22.85 9.70
N PRO A 87 4.10 23.91 10.54
CA PRO A 87 5.32 24.36 11.21
C PRO A 87 5.97 23.26 12.06
N ARG A 88 5.14 22.42 12.70
CA ARG A 88 5.60 21.29 13.50
C ARG A 88 6.23 20.20 12.66
N LEU A 89 5.67 19.91 11.48
CA LEU A 89 6.28 18.98 10.53
C LEU A 89 7.61 19.53 10.01
N ASP A 90 7.64 20.80 9.60
CA ASP A 90 8.85 21.44 9.06
C ASP A 90 9.98 21.42 10.09
N ALA A 91 9.70 21.76 11.36
CA ALA A 91 10.67 21.66 12.45
C ALA A 91 11.16 20.21 12.66
N LEU A 92 10.26 19.23 12.64
CA LEU A 92 10.63 17.82 12.78
C LEU A 92 11.57 17.35 11.66
N LEU A 93 11.28 17.71 10.41
CA LEU A 93 12.11 17.31 9.26
C LEU A 93 13.44 18.06 9.24
N ALA A 94 13.48 19.32 9.71
CA ALA A 94 14.71 20.09 9.82
C ALA A 94 15.66 19.53 10.89
N THR A 95 15.14 19.01 12.00
CA THR A 95 15.95 18.48 13.10
C THR A 95 16.28 17.00 12.94
N ASN A 96 15.52 16.23 12.15
CA ASN A 96 15.75 14.80 11.99
C ASN A 96 15.89 14.38 10.53
N GLU A 97 17.14 14.23 10.09
CA GLU A 97 17.51 13.84 8.72
C GLU A 97 16.91 12.49 8.31
N SER A 98 16.95 11.49 9.20
CA SER A 98 16.40 10.15 8.92
C SER A 98 14.89 10.22 8.61
N LEU A 99 14.15 11.02 9.38
CA LEU A 99 12.72 11.26 9.17
C LEU A 99 12.45 12.09 7.91
N ALA A 100 13.30 13.07 7.60
CA ALA A 100 13.23 13.82 6.35
C ALA A 100 13.38 12.91 5.13
N LYS A 101 14.40 12.05 5.12
CA LYS A 101 14.65 11.08 4.02
C LYS A 101 13.44 10.19 3.76
N VAL A 102 12.92 9.52 4.81
CA VAL A 102 11.77 8.60 4.63
C VAL A 102 10.49 9.34 4.25
N TYR A 103 10.34 10.60 4.67
CA TYR A 103 9.19 11.42 4.31
C TYR A 103 9.22 11.80 2.82
N ILE A 104 10.36 12.26 2.32
CA ILE A 104 10.54 12.60 0.89
C ILE A 104 10.36 11.34 0.02
N LEU A 105 11.04 10.24 0.38
CA LEU A 105 10.94 8.98 -0.35
C LEU A 105 9.51 8.42 -0.41
N LYS A 106 8.65 8.75 0.57
CA LYS A 106 7.22 8.38 0.53
C LYS A 106 6.52 8.99 -0.68
N ASP A 107 6.76 10.27 -0.93
CA ASP A 107 6.07 11.01 -1.99
C ASP A 107 6.66 10.67 -3.35
N GLU A 108 7.97 10.47 -3.44
CA GLU A 108 8.61 9.94 -4.65
C GLU A 108 8.10 8.54 -5.01
N LEU A 109 7.87 7.67 -4.02
CA LEU A 109 7.31 6.34 -4.26
C LEU A 109 5.94 6.42 -4.96
N LYS A 110 5.11 7.41 -4.61
CA LYS A 110 3.80 7.59 -5.26
C LYS A 110 3.92 8.05 -6.71
N ASN A 111 4.97 8.82 -7.04
CA ASN A 111 5.18 9.32 -8.40
C ASN A 111 5.49 8.18 -9.38
N ILE A 112 6.09 7.08 -8.93
CA ILE A 112 6.35 5.88 -9.74
C ILE A 112 5.04 5.25 -10.23
N TRP A 113 4.00 5.22 -9.38
CA TRP A 113 2.69 4.66 -9.74
C TRP A 113 1.85 5.57 -10.64
N LYS A 114 2.33 6.77 -10.99
CA LYS A 114 1.71 7.62 -12.02
C LYS A 114 2.18 7.26 -13.44
N GLN A 115 3.22 6.44 -13.56
CA GLN A 115 3.79 6.06 -14.86
C GLN A 115 2.87 5.04 -15.56
N THR A 116 2.61 5.27 -16.85
CA THR A 116 1.84 4.36 -17.72
C THR A 116 2.72 3.50 -18.61
N ASN A 117 4.03 3.74 -18.60
CA ASN A 117 5.01 2.98 -19.37
C ASN A 117 5.83 2.10 -18.42
N ARG A 118 5.97 0.81 -18.76
CA ARG A 118 6.69 -0.18 -17.94
C ARG A 118 8.16 0.20 -17.73
N LEU A 119 8.85 0.62 -18.79
CA LEU A 119 10.27 1.00 -18.74
C LEU A 119 10.48 2.26 -17.88
N SER A 120 9.61 3.27 -18.03
CA SER A 120 9.65 4.47 -17.19
C SER A 120 9.39 4.15 -15.71
N MET A 121 8.43 3.25 -15.43
CA MET A 121 8.13 2.79 -14.07
C MET A 121 9.31 2.01 -13.47
N GLU A 122 9.95 1.14 -14.27
CA GLU A 122 11.13 0.37 -13.88
C GLU A 122 12.32 1.26 -13.53
N ASN A 123 12.66 2.20 -14.42
CA ASN A 123 13.73 3.16 -14.16
C ASN A 123 13.44 4.00 -12.90
N GLY A 124 12.20 4.46 -12.72
CA GLY A 124 11.79 5.18 -11.52
C GLY A 124 11.93 4.35 -10.25
N LEU A 125 11.56 3.06 -10.30
CA LEU A 125 11.69 2.13 -9.18
C LEU A 125 13.14 1.84 -8.83
N ASP A 126 14.00 1.67 -9.82
CA ASP A 126 15.42 1.39 -9.61
C ASP A 126 16.15 2.61 -9.04
N ILE A 127 15.88 3.82 -9.55
CA ILE A 127 16.37 5.08 -8.97
C ILE A 127 15.91 5.21 -7.51
N TRP A 128 14.63 4.97 -7.24
CA TRP A 128 14.08 5.05 -5.90
C TRP A 128 14.74 4.04 -4.95
N CYS A 129 14.99 2.82 -5.41
CA CYS A 129 15.66 1.79 -4.61
C CYS A 129 17.09 2.20 -4.26
N ASN A 130 17.84 2.79 -5.20
CA ASN A 130 19.18 3.29 -4.93
C ASN A 130 19.17 4.42 -3.88
N LEU A 131 18.30 5.42 -4.05
CA LEU A 131 18.12 6.50 -3.06
C LEU A 131 17.75 5.96 -1.66
N ALA A 132 16.88 4.94 -1.61
CA ALA A 132 16.47 4.31 -0.36
C ALA A 132 17.60 3.51 0.31
N LEU A 133 18.52 2.92 -0.46
CA LEU A 133 19.69 2.23 0.06
C LEU A 133 20.77 3.22 0.56
N ASP A 134 20.99 4.31 -0.17
CA ASP A 134 21.92 5.39 0.18
C ASP A 134 21.49 6.17 1.43
N ALA A 135 20.22 6.09 1.80
CA ALA A 135 19.74 6.62 3.09
C ALA A 135 20.34 5.88 4.30
N HIS A 136 20.94 4.70 4.12
CA HIS A 136 21.55 3.86 5.17
C HIS A 136 20.60 3.51 6.34
N LEU A 137 19.30 3.39 6.05
CA LEU A 137 18.28 3.01 7.04
C LEU A 137 17.86 1.55 6.85
N SER A 138 18.14 0.69 7.85
CA SER A 138 17.79 -0.74 7.77
C SER A 138 16.31 -1.05 7.51
N PRO A 139 15.33 -0.21 7.93
CA PRO A 139 13.94 -0.37 7.49
C PRO A 139 13.74 -0.17 5.98
N LEU A 140 14.43 0.77 5.35
CA LEU A 140 14.37 0.98 3.91
C LEU A 140 15.02 -0.17 3.13
N THR A 141 16.18 -0.66 3.57
CA THR A 141 16.85 -1.81 2.92
C THR A 141 15.92 -3.04 2.85
N ARG A 142 15.19 -3.34 3.93
CA ARG A 142 14.22 -4.45 3.93
C ARG A 142 13.03 -4.19 3.01
N PHE A 143 12.58 -2.94 2.91
CA PHE A 143 11.51 -2.57 1.99
C PHE A 143 11.94 -2.69 0.53
N VAL A 144 13.17 -2.24 0.19
CA VAL A 144 13.76 -2.41 -1.15
C VAL A 144 13.82 -3.89 -1.55
N ARG A 145 14.29 -4.76 -0.67
CA ARG A 145 14.31 -6.22 -0.93
C ARG A 145 12.91 -6.78 -1.21
N MET A 146 11.89 -6.25 -0.53
CA MET A 146 10.50 -6.64 -0.78
C MET A 146 10.03 -6.14 -2.16
N LEU A 147 10.32 -4.89 -2.53
CA LEU A 147 9.99 -4.36 -3.86
C LEU A 147 10.66 -5.17 -4.97
N GLN A 148 11.96 -5.46 -4.84
CA GLN A 148 12.73 -6.22 -5.82
C GLN A 148 12.17 -7.63 -6.02
N ARG A 149 11.79 -8.32 -4.93
CA ARG A 149 11.16 -9.66 -5.02
C ARG A 149 9.85 -9.64 -5.80
N HIS A 150 9.11 -8.54 -5.72
CA HIS A 150 7.79 -8.38 -6.33
C HIS A 150 7.82 -7.47 -7.58
N LYS A 151 9.02 -7.19 -8.14
CA LYS A 151 9.25 -6.18 -9.18
C LYS A 151 8.30 -6.36 -10.36
N ASP A 152 8.20 -7.58 -10.90
CA ASP A 152 7.36 -7.85 -12.06
C ASP A 152 5.88 -7.53 -11.84
N GLY A 153 5.32 -7.94 -10.70
CA GLY A 153 3.92 -7.68 -10.39
C GLY A 153 3.64 -6.21 -10.06
N ILE A 154 4.65 -5.47 -9.58
CA ILE A 154 4.57 -4.02 -9.42
C ILE A 154 4.55 -3.35 -10.80
N LEU A 155 5.48 -3.73 -11.69
CA LEU A 155 5.61 -3.15 -13.03
C LEU A 155 4.41 -3.44 -13.95
N ASN A 156 3.68 -4.53 -13.69
CA ASN A 156 2.43 -4.82 -14.40
C ASN A 156 1.36 -3.73 -14.19
N HIS A 157 1.45 -2.92 -13.13
CA HIS A 157 0.56 -1.78 -12.91
C HIS A 157 0.59 -0.76 -14.07
N ALA A 158 1.76 -0.55 -14.68
CA ALA A 158 1.91 0.40 -15.79
C ALA A 158 1.03 0.01 -16.99
N LYS A 159 0.93 -1.30 -17.27
CA LYS A 159 0.08 -1.84 -18.35
C LYS A 159 -1.38 -2.01 -17.91
N TYR A 160 -1.59 -2.41 -16.66
CA TYR A 160 -2.89 -2.70 -16.08
C TYR A 160 -3.10 -1.88 -14.80
N PRO A 161 -3.58 -0.63 -14.90
CA PRO A 161 -3.74 0.28 -13.76
C PRO A 161 -4.98 -0.09 -12.93
N ILE A 162 -4.94 -1.27 -12.32
CA ILE A 162 -6.03 -1.80 -11.51
C ILE A 162 -5.86 -1.28 -10.09
N HIS A 163 -6.92 -0.67 -9.57
CA HIS A 163 -6.99 -0.21 -8.19
C HIS A 163 -8.02 -1.05 -7.42
N THR A 164 -7.60 -1.63 -6.29
CA THR A 164 -8.46 -2.40 -5.37
C THR A 164 -9.22 -1.50 -4.38
N SER A 165 -9.04 -0.19 -4.43
CA SER A 165 -9.57 0.76 -3.43
C SER A 165 -11.07 0.62 -3.19
N LYS A 166 -11.85 0.33 -4.23
CA LYS A 166 -13.29 0.03 -4.12
C LYS A 166 -13.56 -1.29 -3.37
N LEU A 167 -12.80 -2.33 -3.67
CA LEU A 167 -12.87 -3.62 -2.98
C LEU A 167 -12.51 -3.46 -1.50
N GLU A 168 -11.49 -2.67 -1.18
CA GLU A 168 -11.11 -2.42 0.21
C GLU A 168 -12.17 -1.60 0.97
N GLY A 169 -12.85 -0.68 0.30
CA GLY A 169 -14.03 -0.01 0.86
C GLY A 169 -15.15 -0.99 1.23
N ILE A 170 -15.40 -1.98 0.38
CA ILE A 170 -16.38 -3.06 0.64
C ILE A 170 -15.90 -3.94 1.80
N ASN A 171 -14.64 -4.37 1.79
CA ASN A 171 -14.05 -5.17 2.88
C ASN A 171 -14.18 -4.48 4.23
N ASN A 172 -13.94 -3.17 4.29
CA ASN A 172 -14.07 -2.41 5.52
C ASN A 172 -15.53 -2.30 6.00
N LYS A 173 -16.50 -2.14 5.09
CA LYS A 173 -17.93 -2.22 5.44
C LYS A 173 -18.30 -3.59 6.01
N ILE A 174 -17.84 -4.67 5.38
CA ILE A 174 -18.08 -6.03 5.86
C ILE A 174 -17.48 -6.22 7.27
N LYS A 175 -16.25 -5.73 7.51
CA LYS A 175 -15.61 -5.77 8.83
C LYS A 175 -16.37 -4.95 9.88
N VAL A 176 -16.95 -3.81 9.52
CA VAL A 176 -17.82 -3.02 10.41
C VAL A 176 -19.07 -3.84 10.78
N TRP A 177 -19.77 -4.39 9.80
CA TRP A 177 -20.98 -5.19 10.07
C TRP A 177 -20.71 -6.42 10.91
N LYS A 178 -19.58 -7.10 10.68
CA LYS A 178 -19.16 -8.22 11.53
C LYS A 178 -18.98 -7.80 12.99
N ARG A 179 -18.43 -6.60 13.24
CA ARG A 179 -18.27 -6.06 14.60
C ARG A 179 -19.61 -5.64 15.21
N GLU A 180 -20.47 -4.98 14.45
CA GLU A 180 -21.82 -4.59 14.90
C GLU A 180 -22.69 -5.80 15.26
N ALA A 181 -22.53 -6.91 14.54
CA ALA A 181 -23.24 -8.16 14.80
C ALA A 181 -22.60 -9.03 15.89
N TYR A 182 -21.47 -8.61 16.48
CA TYR A 182 -20.66 -9.42 17.41
C TYR A 182 -20.23 -10.79 16.84
N GLY A 183 -20.01 -10.83 15.51
CA GLY A 183 -19.66 -12.05 14.79
C GLY A 183 -20.86 -12.73 14.13
N PHE A 184 -20.56 -13.73 13.31
CA PHE A 184 -21.55 -14.60 12.68
C PHE A 184 -21.08 -16.03 12.88
N HIS A 185 -21.99 -16.89 13.33
CA HIS A 185 -21.72 -18.32 13.55
C HIS A 185 -21.96 -19.15 12.29
N ASP A 186 -22.81 -18.65 11.39
CA ASP A 186 -23.15 -19.27 10.12
C ASP A 186 -22.55 -18.45 8.96
N LEU A 187 -21.64 -19.10 8.21
CA LEU A 187 -20.95 -18.51 7.06
C LEU A 187 -21.86 -18.32 5.85
N GLU A 188 -22.86 -19.18 5.68
CA GLU A 188 -23.83 -19.07 4.60
C GLU A 188 -24.75 -17.87 4.85
N TYR A 189 -25.26 -17.75 6.08
CA TYR A 189 -26.02 -16.58 6.51
C TYR A 189 -25.21 -15.29 6.38
N PHE A 190 -23.93 -15.32 6.80
CA PHE A 190 -23.05 -14.16 6.63
C PHE A 190 -22.87 -13.79 5.16
N SER A 191 -22.68 -14.77 4.29
CA SER A 191 -22.56 -14.57 2.84
C SER A 191 -23.83 -13.96 2.23
N LEU A 192 -25.01 -14.41 2.67
CA LEU A 192 -26.30 -13.83 2.26
C LEU A 192 -26.42 -12.37 2.71
N LYS A 193 -26.02 -12.04 3.94
CA LYS A 193 -26.02 -10.66 4.44
C LYS A 193 -25.06 -9.76 3.66
N ILE A 194 -23.90 -10.27 3.25
CA ILE A 194 -22.98 -9.52 2.38
C ILE A 194 -23.65 -9.25 1.04
N LYS A 195 -24.20 -10.28 0.38
CA LYS A 195 -24.89 -10.13 -0.93
C LYS A 195 -26.06 -9.15 -0.85
N GLN A 196 -26.85 -9.18 0.22
CA GLN A 196 -27.97 -8.27 0.45
C GLN A 196 -27.51 -6.80 0.51
N ARG A 197 -26.40 -6.51 1.20
CA ARG A 197 -25.90 -5.14 1.40
C ARG A 197 -24.93 -4.66 0.32
N CYS A 198 -24.36 -5.59 -0.44
CA CYS A 198 -23.45 -5.34 -1.56
C CYS A 198 -23.96 -6.02 -2.84
N PRO A 199 -25.11 -5.61 -3.41
CA PRO A 199 -25.75 -6.31 -4.53
C PRO A 199 -25.00 -6.25 -5.88
N GLY A 200 -23.80 -5.63 -5.92
CA GLY A 200 -23.04 -5.41 -7.15
C GLY A 200 -23.72 -4.40 -8.09
N ARG A 201 -23.15 -4.21 -9.29
CA ARG A 201 -23.86 -3.50 -10.37
C ARG A 201 -24.91 -4.44 -10.96
N LYS A 202 -26.15 -3.98 -11.09
CA LYS A 202 -27.14 -4.67 -11.93
C LYS A 202 -26.55 -4.74 -13.35
N LYS A 203 -26.53 -5.92 -13.97
CA LYS A 203 -26.19 -6.03 -15.40
C LYS A 203 -27.16 -5.12 -16.15
N SER A 204 -26.65 -4.24 -17.02
CA SER A 204 -27.54 -3.58 -17.97
C SER A 204 -28.11 -4.68 -18.85
N THR A 205 -29.41 -4.90 -18.72
CA THR A 205 -30.18 -5.64 -19.71
C THR A 205 -30.14 -4.84 -21.00
N ASN A 206 -29.26 -5.23 -21.93
CA ASN A 206 -29.45 -5.00 -23.35
C ASN A 206 -30.02 -6.28 -23.94
#